data_AF-A0A2M9CC89-F1
#
_entry.id   AF-A0A2M9CC89-F1
#
_cell.length_a   1.000
_cell.length_b   1.000
_cell.length_c   1.000
_cell.angle_alpha   90.00
_cell.angle_beta   90.00
_cell.angle_gamma   90.00
#
_symmetry.space_group_name_H-M   'P 1'
#
loop_
_entity.id
_entity.type
_entity.pdbx_description
1 polymer ?
#
loop_
_entity_poly.entity_id
_entity_poly.type
_entity_poly.pdbx_seq_one_letter_code
_entity_poly.pdbx_strand_id
1 'polypeptide(L)'
;MSVPVQHRPAVGRTGDRLADMAKNSTPDFVLRPFEGLPGETDWVAMREVVPAATATARTTAEHGARDVLITTVLPEGWAALHRQDGVILLALQTLAGSGDASRDLAETLLEVLDTEPGTSIETVGIPGEGPRLQDVLDLSVPFEVTVHDDYAYWLDPATDVTPDVKEALEDSASAIIPTVKLDSVESAYWCRMSREFLRWAWPHDEETMIDAIARLHAKRDSGLGTGKFIGAFRSSGILVPVWEFPRGTEASELEEPATVFATKFEAALAVTEPLDANERRARAGIVARQVTLR
;
A
#
# COMPACT_ATOMS: atom_id res chain seq x y z
N MET A 1 37.24 -75.78 25.67
CA MET A 1 37.00 -74.65 26.57
C MET A 1 37.44 -73.41 25.82
N SER A 2 36.47 -72.71 25.23
CA SER A 2 36.68 -71.81 24.10
C SER A 2 36.75 -70.36 24.57
N VAL A 3 37.73 -69.65 24.01
CA VAL A 3 38.07 -68.24 24.24
C VAL A 3 36.93 -67.31 23.79
N PRO A 4 36.58 -66.25 24.54
CA PRO A 4 35.48 -65.36 24.17
C PRO A 4 35.94 -64.27 23.19
N VAL A 5 35.10 -64.02 22.18
CA VAL A 5 35.26 -63.01 21.12
C VAL A 5 34.86 -61.64 21.66
N GLN A 6 35.72 -60.63 21.46
CA GLN A 6 35.46 -59.23 21.75
C GLN A 6 34.41 -58.65 20.77
N HIS A 7 33.36 -58.02 21.31
CA HIS A 7 32.38 -57.23 20.54
C HIS A 7 32.85 -55.77 20.43
N ARG A 8 32.96 -55.28 19.18
CA ARG A 8 33.14 -53.85 18.87
C ARG A 8 31.83 -53.09 19.12
N PRO A 9 31.85 -51.84 19.63
CA PRO A 9 30.67 -51.00 19.66
C PRO A 9 30.37 -50.47 18.25
N ALA A 10 29.09 -50.50 17.88
CA ALA A 10 28.58 -49.97 16.63
C ALA A 10 28.62 -48.44 16.63
N VAL A 11 29.15 -47.88 15.55
CA VAL A 11 29.11 -46.44 15.23
C VAL A 11 27.65 -46.07 14.97
N GLY A 12 27.05 -45.31 15.89
CA GLY A 12 25.72 -44.72 15.71
C GLY A 12 25.75 -43.70 14.57
N ARG A 13 24.91 -43.94 13.55
CA ARG A 13 24.72 -43.07 12.39
C ARG A 13 24.21 -41.69 12.83
N THR A 14 24.93 -40.67 12.39
CA THR A 14 24.63 -39.23 12.43
C THR A 14 23.43 -38.84 11.56
N GLY A 15 22.33 -39.61 11.61
CA GLY A 15 21.17 -39.48 10.72
C GLY A 15 19.98 -38.72 11.31
N ASP A 16 19.93 -38.52 12.63
CA ASP A 16 18.76 -37.97 13.34
C ASP A 16 18.85 -36.48 13.71
N ARG A 17 19.81 -35.74 13.15
CA ARG A 17 19.98 -34.28 13.39
C ARG A 17 19.85 -33.40 12.13
N LEU A 18 19.31 -33.95 11.04
CA LEU A 18 19.17 -33.23 9.76
C LEU A 18 17.74 -33.23 9.21
N ALA A 19 16.74 -33.65 10.02
CA ALA A 19 15.34 -33.73 9.60
C ALA A 19 14.44 -32.63 10.21
N ASP A 20 15.02 -31.54 10.73
CA ASP A 20 14.26 -30.41 11.27
C ASP A 20 14.70 -29.06 10.66
N MET A 21 15.28 -29.10 9.46
CA MET A 21 15.74 -27.90 8.75
C MET A 21 14.99 -27.78 7.42
N ALA A 22 14.30 -26.63 7.29
CA ALA A 22 13.49 -26.17 6.16
C ALA A 22 12.04 -26.68 6.10
N LYS A 23 11.20 -26.29 7.08
CA LYS A 23 9.89 -25.79 6.68
C LYS A 23 10.15 -24.48 5.94
N ASN A 24 10.06 -24.48 4.61
CA ASN A 24 9.78 -23.27 3.85
C ASN A 24 8.40 -22.77 4.30
N SER A 25 8.34 -22.04 5.40
CA SER A 25 7.19 -21.23 5.76
C SER A 25 7.27 -19.97 4.92
N THR A 26 6.94 -20.08 3.62
CA THR A 26 6.45 -18.89 2.94
C THR A 26 5.23 -18.45 3.74
N PRO A 27 5.24 -17.26 4.36
CA PRO A 27 4.09 -16.83 5.15
C PRO A 27 2.84 -16.83 4.27
N ASP A 28 1.71 -17.20 4.87
CA ASP A 28 0.44 -17.30 4.14
C ASP A 28 0.09 -15.93 3.54
N PHE A 29 -0.32 -15.94 2.27
CA PHE A 29 -0.76 -14.72 1.58
C PHE A 29 -1.94 -14.09 2.31
N VAL A 30 -1.85 -12.79 2.62
CA VAL A 30 -2.92 -12.01 3.25
C VAL A 30 -3.52 -11.09 2.21
N LEU A 31 -4.79 -11.33 1.86
CA LEU A 31 -5.48 -10.59 0.80
C LEU A 31 -5.60 -9.09 1.11
N ARG A 32 -5.96 -8.74 2.36
CA ARG A 32 -6.24 -7.36 2.82
C ARG A 32 -5.26 -6.97 3.94
N PRO A 33 -3.97 -6.76 3.63
CA PRO A 33 -2.92 -6.60 4.62
C PRO A 33 -3.11 -5.36 5.52
N PHE A 34 -3.80 -4.34 5.03
CA PHE A 34 -4.01 -3.09 5.78
C PHE A 34 -5.37 -3.01 6.50
N GLU A 35 -6.17 -4.08 6.47
CA GLU A 35 -7.46 -4.12 7.16
C GLU A 35 -7.30 -3.78 8.64
N GLY A 36 -8.15 -2.86 9.13
CA GLY A 36 -8.14 -2.39 10.52
C GLY A 36 -7.15 -1.24 10.82
N LEU A 37 -6.30 -0.85 9.88
CA LEU A 37 -5.49 0.37 10.03
C LEU A 37 -6.32 1.64 9.79
N PRO A 38 -6.04 2.75 10.50
CA PRO A 38 -6.62 4.04 10.16
C PRO A 38 -6.19 4.44 8.74
N GLY A 39 -7.16 4.94 7.95
CA GLY A 39 -6.92 5.34 6.57
C GLY A 39 -6.52 4.19 5.63
N GLU A 40 -6.99 2.96 5.85
CA GLU A 40 -6.66 1.77 5.04
C GLU A 40 -6.59 2.03 3.52
N THR A 41 -7.56 2.75 2.98
CA THR A 41 -7.64 3.08 1.55
C THR A 41 -6.49 3.98 1.08
N ASP A 42 -5.97 4.83 1.95
CA ASP A 42 -4.80 5.66 1.69
C ASP A 42 -3.50 4.84 1.70
N TRP A 43 -3.37 3.83 2.57
CA TRP A 43 -2.24 2.88 2.51
C TRP A 43 -2.17 2.19 1.14
N VAL A 44 -3.31 1.70 0.64
CA VAL A 44 -3.38 1.09 -0.70
C VAL A 44 -3.11 2.12 -1.79
N ALA A 45 -3.65 3.34 -1.68
CA ALA A 45 -3.43 4.37 -2.68
C ALA A 45 -1.95 4.78 -2.77
N MET A 46 -1.30 5.01 -1.63
CA MET A 46 0.13 5.35 -1.57
C MET A 46 1.02 4.20 -2.08
N ARG A 47 0.66 2.96 -1.77
CA ARG A 47 1.40 1.79 -2.27
C ARG A 47 1.30 1.62 -3.79
N GLU A 48 0.21 2.02 -4.43
CA GLU A 48 -0.09 1.59 -5.80
C GLU A 48 -0.18 2.71 -6.84
N VAL A 49 -0.70 3.88 -6.47
CA VAL A 49 -1.14 4.88 -7.45
C VAL A 49 -0.67 6.31 -7.18
N VAL A 50 -0.26 6.63 -5.95
CA VAL A 50 0.28 7.94 -5.59
C VAL A 50 1.81 7.87 -5.65
N PRO A 51 2.48 8.67 -6.51
CA PRO A 51 3.92 8.53 -6.78
C PRO A 51 4.84 9.16 -5.73
N ALA A 52 4.37 10.19 -5.02
CA ALA A 52 5.13 10.89 -4.01
C ALA A 52 4.18 11.41 -2.93
N ALA A 53 4.16 10.75 -1.79
CA ALA A 53 3.36 11.15 -0.65
C ALA A 53 4.02 10.71 0.65
N THR A 54 3.63 11.37 1.74
CA THR A 54 3.96 10.99 3.10
C THR A 54 2.69 10.91 3.93
N ALA A 55 2.69 10.09 4.99
CA ALA A 55 1.58 10.02 5.93
C ALA A 55 2.06 9.81 7.36
N THR A 56 1.30 10.35 8.30
CA THR A 56 1.62 10.25 9.73
C THR A 56 1.29 8.87 10.29
N ALA A 57 2.21 8.31 11.06
CA ALA A 57 1.99 7.15 11.89
C ALA A 57 2.75 7.30 13.21
N ARG A 58 2.36 6.52 14.21
CA ARG A 58 3.06 6.45 15.48
C ARG A 58 3.09 5.00 15.96
N THR A 59 4.21 4.58 16.54
CA THR A 59 4.26 3.26 17.18
C THR A 59 3.55 3.26 18.53
N THR A 60 3.14 2.09 19.00
CA THR A 60 2.57 1.95 20.35
C THR A 60 3.61 2.26 21.43
N ALA A 61 3.16 2.42 22.68
CA ALA A 61 4.05 2.62 23.82
C ALA A 61 5.03 1.45 24.05
N GLU A 62 4.63 0.22 23.69
CA GLU A 62 5.50 -0.97 23.74
C GLU A 62 6.69 -0.84 22.78
N HIS A 63 6.47 -0.19 21.63
CA HIS A 63 7.49 0.09 20.62
C HIS A 63 8.01 1.53 20.69
N GLY A 64 8.01 2.12 21.89
CA GLY A 64 8.68 3.38 22.19
C GLY A 64 7.90 4.66 21.84
N ALA A 65 6.64 4.56 21.43
CA ALA A 65 5.77 5.71 21.10
C ALA A 65 6.46 6.71 20.13
N ARG A 66 7.09 6.19 19.08
CA ARG A 66 7.89 6.96 18.10
C ARG A 66 7.01 7.41 16.95
N ASP A 67 7.15 8.67 16.56
CA ASP A 67 6.53 9.19 15.33
C ASP A 67 7.29 8.64 14.11
N VAL A 68 6.52 8.22 13.10
CA VAL A 68 7.00 7.58 11.88
C VAL A 68 6.34 8.29 10.69
N LEU A 69 7.13 8.58 9.67
CA LEU A 69 6.64 9.10 8.40
C LEU A 69 6.57 7.95 7.40
N ILE A 70 5.36 7.49 7.11
CA ILE A 70 5.13 6.51 6.04
C ILE A 70 5.30 7.25 4.72
N THR A 71 6.06 6.72 3.78
CA THR A 71 6.32 7.36 2.49
C THR A 71 5.92 6.44 1.34
N THR A 72 5.59 7.01 0.19
CA THR A 72 5.40 6.22 -1.03
C THR A 72 6.67 5.46 -1.38
N VAL A 73 7.78 6.19 -1.56
CA VAL A 73 9.09 5.68 -1.97
C VAL A 73 10.21 6.40 -1.22
N LEU A 74 11.35 5.72 -1.13
CA LEU A 74 12.64 6.25 -0.71
C LEU A 74 13.66 6.10 -1.86
N PRO A 75 14.82 6.79 -1.79
CA PRO A 75 15.85 6.69 -2.82
C PRO A 75 16.18 5.24 -3.16
N GLU A 76 16.40 4.95 -4.44
CA GLU A 76 16.83 3.63 -4.92
C GLU A 76 15.91 2.44 -4.52
N GLY A 77 14.69 2.72 -4.03
CA GLY A 77 13.77 1.69 -3.55
C GLY A 77 14.10 1.18 -2.14
N TRP A 78 14.80 1.97 -1.31
CA TRP A 78 15.04 1.62 0.09
C TRP A 78 13.74 1.33 0.84
N ALA A 79 13.79 0.37 1.76
CA ALA A 79 12.65 -0.01 2.58
C ALA A 79 12.41 0.99 3.73
N ALA A 80 13.47 1.50 4.36
CA ALA A 80 13.36 2.51 5.40
C ALA A 80 14.60 3.39 5.53
N LEU A 81 14.46 4.54 6.20
CA LEU A 81 15.52 5.47 6.53
C LEU A 81 15.32 6.01 7.94
N HIS A 82 16.29 5.80 8.83
CA HIS A 82 16.43 6.60 10.04
C HIS A 82 17.19 7.86 9.67
N ARG A 83 16.48 8.96 9.48
CA ARG A 83 17.08 10.22 9.00
C ARG A 83 17.93 10.86 10.09
N GLN A 84 18.86 11.75 9.70
CA GLN A 84 19.83 12.38 10.61
C GLN A 84 19.17 13.16 11.76
N ASP A 85 17.98 13.73 11.55
CA ASP A 85 17.18 14.42 12.57
C ASP A 85 16.39 13.47 13.50
N GLY A 86 16.55 12.15 13.34
CA GLY A 86 15.89 11.12 14.14
C GLY A 86 14.48 10.74 13.67
N VAL A 87 14.02 11.29 12.55
CA VAL A 87 12.75 10.90 11.92
C VAL A 87 12.91 9.53 11.26
N ILE A 88 11.95 8.64 11.49
CA ILE A 88 11.88 7.34 10.81
C ILE A 88 11.00 7.48 9.58
N LEU A 89 11.54 7.13 8.41
CA LEU A 89 10.81 7.06 7.15
C LEU A 89 10.66 5.59 6.75
N LEU A 90 9.43 5.16 6.45
CA LEU A 90 9.13 3.78 6.04
C LEU A 90 8.44 3.79 4.67
N ALA A 91 9.07 3.20 3.66
CA ALA A 91 8.55 3.18 2.29
C ALA A 91 7.49 2.09 2.09
N LEU A 92 6.41 2.42 1.39
CA LEU A 92 5.36 1.46 1.01
C LEU A 92 5.67 0.71 -0.28
N GLN A 93 6.31 1.36 -1.24
CA GLN A 93 6.68 0.78 -2.53
C GLN A 93 8.07 0.16 -2.42
N THR A 94 8.11 -1.10 -2.01
CA THR A 94 9.34 -1.90 -1.91
C THR A 94 9.43 -2.92 -3.04
N LEU A 95 10.65 -3.38 -3.34
CA LEU A 95 10.93 -4.27 -4.48
C LEU A 95 10.56 -5.75 -4.24
N ALA A 96 10.30 -6.14 -2.99
CA ALA A 96 10.02 -7.52 -2.61
C ALA A 96 9.04 -7.58 -1.42
N GLY A 97 8.29 -8.67 -1.31
CA GLY A 97 7.36 -8.89 -0.21
C GLY A 97 7.02 -10.36 -0.02
N SER A 98 6.55 -10.70 1.18
CA SER A 98 6.25 -12.06 1.61
C SER A 98 4.86 -12.55 1.23
N GLY A 99 3.98 -11.62 0.83
CA GLY A 99 2.55 -11.87 0.63
C GLY A 99 1.66 -11.30 1.75
N ASP A 100 2.26 -10.79 2.83
CA ASP A 100 1.60 -10.00 3.88
C ASP A 100 2.35 -8.66 4.04
N ALA A 101 1.98 -7.66 3.25
CA ALA A 101 2.67 -6.37 3.22
C ALA A 101 2.69 -5.68 4.60
N SER A 102 1.69 -5.92 5.45
CA SER A 102 1.67 -5.35 6.80
C SER A 102 2.74 -5.97 7.70
N ARG A 103 3.01 -7.27 7.55
CA ARG A 103 4.11 -7.94 8.26
C ARG A 103 5.47 -7.47 7.75
N ASP A 104 5.63 -7.35 6.44
CA ASP A 104 6.87 -6.89 5.81
C ASP A 104 7.25 -5.48 6.29
N LEU A 105 6.27 -4.58 6.34
CA LEU A 105 6.44 -3.21 6.82
C LEU A 105 6.67 -3.15 8.33
N ALA A 106 6.02 -4.01 9.11
CA ALA A 106 6.24 -4.08 10.56
C ALA A 106 7.66 -4.55 10.90
N GLU A 107 8.15 -5.60 10.23
CA GLU A 107 9.54 -6.06 10.39
C GLU A 107 10.53 -4.94 10.07
N THR A 108 10.36 -4.32 8.90
CA THR A 108 11.20 -3.20 8.45
C THR A 108 11.18 -2.04 9.46
N LEU A 109 10.00 -1.71 9.99
CA LEU A 109 9.81 -0.64 10.97
C LEU A 109 10.55 -0.95 12.28
N LEU A 110 10.43 -2.17 12.79
CA LEU A 110 11.11 -2.58 14.01
C LEU A 110 12.63 -2.60 13.81
N GLU A 111 13.11 -3.07 12.65
CA GLU A 111 14.53 -3.06 12.31
C GLU A 111 15.09 -1.62 12.29
N VAL A 112 14.44 -0.69 11.58
CA VAL A 112 14.95 0.69 11.48
C VAL A 112 14.88 1.44 12.81
N LEU A 113 13.92 1.12 13.69
CA LEU A 113 13.82 1.73 15.02
C LEU A 113 15.01 1.41 15.94
N ASP A 114 15.67 0.28 15.70
CA ASP A 114 16.85 -0.18 16.44
C ASP A 114 18.18 0.31 15.84
N THR A 115 18.12 1.09 14.74
CA THR A 115 19.31 1.69 14.11
C THR A 115 19.63 3.08 14.65
N GLU A 116 20.86 3.56 14.40
CA GLU A 116 21.25 4.94 14.70
C GLU A 116 20.78 5.90 13.59
N PRO A 117 20.53 7.20 13.89
CA PRO A 117 20.24 8.21 12.89
C PRO A 117 21.29 8.26 11.77
N GLY A 118 20.83 8.43 10.53
CA GLY A 118 21.65 8.37 9.31
C GLY A 118 21.74 6.97 8.67
N THR A 119 21.01 5.97 9.17
CA THR A 119 21.05 4.59 8.66
C THR A 119 19.90 4.32 7.71
N SER A 120 20.18 3.77 6.52
CA SER A 120 19.19 3.26 5.57
C SER A 120 19.05 1.74 5.68
N ILE A 121 17.82 1.26 5.51
CA ILE A 121 17.51 -0.15 5.28
C ILE A 121 17.18 -0.28 3.80
N GLU A 122 18.13 -0.76 2.99
CA GLU A 122 17.98 -0.79 1.53
C GLU A 122 16.99 -1.90 1.09
N THR A 123 17.11 -3.09 1.67
CA THR A 123 16.21 -4.21 1.40
C THR A 123 16.00 -5.01 2.68
N VAL A 124 14.82 -5.61 2.83
CA VAL A 124 14.52 -6.53 3.91
C VAL A 124 14.27 -7.90 3.31
N GLY A 125 14.75 -8.95 3.99
CA GLY A 125 14.46 -10.33 3.62
C GLY A 125 12.97 -10.65 3.75
N ILE A 126 12.56 -11.85 3.33
CA ILE A 126 11.21 -12.33 3.63
C ILE A 126 11.12 -12.55 5.15
N PRO A 127 10.29 -11.80 5.89
CA PRO A 127 10.18 -11.95 7.34
C PRO A 127 9.71 -13.36 7.73
N GLY A 128 10.12 -13.78 8.92
CA GLY A 128 9.57 -14.95 9.58
C GLY A 128 8.21 -14.67 10.24
N GLU A 129 7.86 -15.45 11.26
CA GLU A 129 6.75 -15.10 12.15
C GLU A 129 7.08 -13.81 12.92
N GLY A 130 6.08 -12.94 13.11
CA GLY A 130 6.26 -11.62 13.71
C GLY A 130 4.94 -10.84 13.85
N PRO A 131 4.97 -9.61 14.37
CA PRO A 131 3.80 -8.74 14.41
C PRO A 131 3.42 -8.21 13.02
N ARG A 132 2.23 -7.64 12.90
CA ARG A 132 1.80 -6.84 11.74
C ARG A 132 1.74 -5.36 12.15
N LEU A 133 1.59 -4.44 11.19
CA LEU A 133 1.45 -3.00 11.51
C LEU A 133 0.30 -2.73 12.49
N GLN A 134 -0.76 -3.53 12.45
CA GLN A 134 -1.89 -3.46 13.38
C GLN A 134 -1.47 -3.65 14.85
N ASP A 135 -0.41 -4.42 15.09
CA ASP A 135 0.12 -4.68 16.44
C ASP A 135 1.17 -3.64 16.85
N VAL A 136 1.88 -3.05 15.87
CA VAL A 136 3.04 -2.16 16.10
C VAL A 136 2.62 -0.68 16.18
N LEU A 137 1.57 -0.27 15.46
CA LEU A 137 1.13 1.11 15.36
C LEU A 137 0.04 1.46 16.38
N ASP A 138 0.08 2.71 16.87
CA ASP A 138 -1.02 3.31 17.61
C ASP A 138 -2.14 3.70 16.64
N LEU A 139 -3.16 2.84 16.56
CA LEU A 139 -4.30 3.00 15.65
C LEU A 139 -5.23 4.16 16.02
N SER A 140 -5.01 4.84 17.16
CA SER A 140 -5.74 6.06 17.51
C SER A 140 -5.21 7.31 16.80
N VAL A 141 -3.99 7.24 16.25
CA VAL A 141 -3.39 8.32 15.48
C VAL A 141 -3.96 8.32 14.06
N PRO A 142 -4.48 9.45 13.56
CA PRO A 142 -4.99 9.52 12.20
C PRO A 142 -3.84 9.37 11.18
N PHE A 143 -4.15 8.68 10.08
CA PHE A 143 -3.24 8.52 8.96
C PHE A 143 -3.44 9.67 7.96
N GLU A 144 -2.73 10.78 8.18
CA GLU A 144 -2.90 12.01 7.41
C GLU A 144 -1.93 12.08 6.23
N VAL A 145 -2.43 11.89 5.01
CA VAL A 145 -1.62 11.92 3.77
C VAL A 145 -1.34 13.35 3.31
N THR A 146 -0.08 13.62 2.98
CA THR A 146 0.38 14.79 2.23
C THR A 146 0.99 14.32 0.91
N VAL A 147 0.49 14.81 -0.22
CA VAL A 147 1.04 14.54 -1.56
C VAL A 147 2.11 15.59 -1.87
N HIS A 148 3.22 15.16 -2.47
CA HIS A 148 4.35 16.01 -2.81
C HIS A 148 4.57 16.04 -4.32
N ASP A 149 5.06 17.18 -4.84
CA ASP A 149 5.47 17.32 -6.24
C ASP A 149 6.91 16.85 -6.48
N ASP A 150 7.66 16.60 -5.41
CA ASP A 150 9.05 16.15 -5.42
C ASP A 150 9.34 15.20 -4.25
N TYR A 151 10.62 14.89 -4.05
CA TYR A 151 11.10 14.02 -2.99
C TYR A 151 11.88 14.77 -1.89
N ALA A 152 11.60 16.06 -1.68
CA ALA A 152 12.27 16.84 -0.63
C ALA A 152 12.10 16.23 0.77
N TYR A 153 11.03 15.45 0.99
CA TYR A 153 10.79 14.72 2.24
C TYR A 153 11.88 13.68 2.57
N TRP A 154 12.72 13.27 1.61
CA TRP A 154 13.88 12.40 1.88
C TRP A 154 14.95 13.10 2.73
N LEU A 155 15.05 14.42 2.65
CA LEU A 155 16.09 15.19 3.31
C LEU A 155 15.65 15.66 4.70
N ASP A 156 16.61 15.76 5.61
CA ASP A 156 16.41 16.52 6.85
C ASP A 156 16.17 17.99 6.45
N PRO A 157 15.12 18.67 6.95
CA PRO A 157 14.87 20.09 6.68
C PRO A 157 16.07 21.02 6.94
N ALA A 158 17.00 20.63 7.82
CA ALA A 158 18.24 21.35 8.10
C ALA A 158 19.40 21.05 7.13
N THR A 159 19.22 20.13 6.19
CA THR A 159 20.22 19.77 5.16
C THR A 159 20.50 20.96 4.26
N ASP A 160 21.77 21.27 4.03
CA ASP A 160 22.18 22.25 3.02
C ASP A 160 21.94 21.68 1.63
N VAL A 161 20.96 22.24 0.91
CA VAL A 161 20.59 21.80 -0.44
C VAL A 161 21.57 22.43 -1.44
N THR A 162 22.71 21.76 -1.62
CA THR A 162 23.71 22.16 -2.63
C THR A 162 23.16 21.97 -4.05
N PRO A 163 23.78 22.60 -5.07
CA PRO A 163 23.38 22.41 -6.46
C PRO A 163 23.31 20.93 -6.88
N ASP A 164 24.27 20.11 -6.45
CA ASP A 164 24.33 18.68 -6.80
C ASP A 164 23.16 17.89 -6.15
N VAL A 165 22.82 18.20 -4.90
CA VAL A 165 21.66 17.57 -4.22
C VAL A 165 20.35 17.97 -4.88
N LYS A 166 20.24 19.24 -5.29
CA LYS A 166 19.08 19.75 -6.00
C LYS A 166 18.90 19.05 -7.35
N GLU A 167 19.97 18.94 -8.14
CA GLU A 167 19.95 18.25 -9.44
C GLU A 167 19.55 16.78 -9.28
N ALA A 168 20.10 16.07 -8.28
CA ALA A 168 19.72 14.69 -8.00
C ALA A 168 18.23 14.51 -7.62
N LEU A 169 17.66 15.45 -6.86
CA LEU A 169 16.23 15.46 -6.54
C LEU A 169 15.36 15.77 -7.76
N GLU A 170 15.74 16.75 -8.58
CA GLU A 170 15.03 17.10 -9.83
C GLU A 170 15.05 15.92 -10.82
N ASP A 171 16.19 15.25 -10.97
CA ASP A 171 16.34 14.06 -11.80
C ASP A 171 15.44 12.91 -11.30
N SER A 172 15.43 12.67 -9.98
CA SER A 172 14.56 11.66 -9.37
C SER A 172 13.08 12.00 -9.57
N ALA A 173 12.71 13.27 -9.40
CA ALA A 173 11.33 13.76 -9.52
C ALA A 173 10.85 13.88 -10.97
N SER A 174 11.73 13.81 -11.97
CA SER A 174 11.40 14.04 -13.39
C SER A 174 10.30 13.13 -13.95
N ALA A 175 10.12 11.95 -13.35
CA ALA A 175 9.10 10.98 -13.72
C ALA A 175 7.86 10.98 -12.81
N ILE A 176 7.80 11.86 -11.80
CA ILE A 176 6.63 11.99 -10.93
C ILE A 176 5.43 12.42 -11.78
N ILE A 177 4.34 11.71 -11.57
CA ILE A 177 3.06 12.03 -12.20
C ILE A 177 2.37 13.06 -11.30
N PRO A 178 2.04 14.26 -11.81
CA PRO A 178 1.31 15.26 -11.03
C PRO A 178 0.04 14.66 -10.44
N THR A 179 -0.08 14.72 -9.12
CA THR A 179 -1.11 14.04 -8.34
C THR A 179 -1.63 14.96 -7.26
N VAL A 180 -2.94 14.98 -7.04
CA VAL A 180 -3.61 15.78 -6.00
C VAL A 180 -4.62 14.91 -5.30
N LYS A 181 -4.60 14.87 -3.96
CA LYS A 181 -5.67 14.27 -3.16
C LYS A 181 -6.84 15.25 -3.10
N LEU A 182 -8.06 14.79 -3.35
CA LEU A 182 -9.26 15.62 -3.16
C LEU A 182 -9.53 15.82 -1.66
N ASP A 183 -10.04 16.99 -1.30
CA ASP A 183 -10.32 17.34 0.10
C ASP A 183 -11.74 16.92 0.54
N SER A 184 -12.69 16.88 -0.40
CA SER A 184 -14.11 16.64 -0.10
C SER A 184 -14.46 15.18 0.22
N VAL A 185 -13.57 14.25 -0.12
CA VAL A 185 -13.81 12.80 0.00
C VAL A 185 -12.53 12.07 0.37
N GLU A 186 -12.66 10.94 1.05
CA GLU A 186 -11.51 10.13 1.46
C GLU A 186 -10.90 9.39 0.26
N SER A 187 -9.56 9.35 0.22
CA SER A 187 -8.75 8.51 -0.67
C SER A 187 -9.06 8.61 -2.17
N ALA A 188 -9.48 9.79 -2.64
CA ALA A 188 -9.63 10.09 -4.06
C ALA A 188 -8.43 10.90 -4.56
N TYR A 189 -7.70 10.34 -5.52
CA TYR A 189 -6.47 10.92 -6.06
C TYR A 189 -6.64 11.24 -7.54
N TRP A 190 -6.64 12.54 -7.84
CA TRP A 190 -6.54 13.02 -9.20
C TRP A 190 -5.10 12.92 -9.68
N CYS A 191 -4.87 12.51 -10.93
CA CYS A 191 -3.54 12.53 -11.52
C CYS A 191 -3.57 12.90 -13.01
N ARG A 192 -2.47 13.51 -13.47
CA ARG A 192 -2.30 13.94 -14.87
C ARG A 192 -1.21 13.13 -15.58
N MET A 193 -1.63 12.31 -16.53
CA MET A 193 -0.75 11.51 -17.39
C MET A 193 -0.99 11.88 -18.88
N SER A 194 -1.27 10.89 -19.73
CA SER A 194 -1.77 11.11 -21.10
C SER A 194 -3.17 11.74 -21.12
N ARG A 195 -3.93 11.57 -20.05
CA ARG A 195 -5.23 12.15 -19.73
C ARG A 195 -5.28 12.40 -18.22
N GLU A 196 -6.39 12.91 -17.75
CA GLU A 196 -6.70 13.26 -16.39
C GLU A 196 -7.53 12.13 -15.82
N PHE A 197 -7.15 11.63 -14.66
CA PHE A 197 -7.81 10.52 -14.03
C PHE A 197 -8.13 10.83 -12.59
N LEU A 198 -9.22 10.25 -12.10
CA LEU A 198 -9.48 10.12 -10.67
C LEU A 198 -9.40 8.64 -10.33
N ARG A 199 -8.53 8.30 -9.38
CA ARG A 199 -8.35 6.95 -8.83
C ARG A 199 -8.80 7.00 -7.39
N TRP A 200 -9.84 6.26 -7.06
CA TRP A 200 -10.52 6.41 -5.77
C TRP A 200 -10.60 5.07 -5.06
N ALA A 201 -9.87 4.90 -3.96
CA ALA A 201 -9.90 3.70 -3.15
C ALA A 201 -11.09 3.74 -2.17
N TRP A 202 -11.78 2.62 -1.97
CA TRP A 202 -12.95 2.53 -1.10
C TRP A 202 -12.82 1.39 -0.08
N PRO A 203 -13.27 1.57 1.18
CA PRO A 203 -13.02 0.63 2.28
C PRO A 203 -14.04 -0.53 2.31
N HIS A 204 -14.47 -1.01 1.15
CA HIS A 204 -15.50 -2.04 1.02
C HIS A 204 -14.93 -3.30 0.37
N ASP A 205 -15.55 -4.44 0.69
CA ASP A 205 -15.28 -5.72 0.06
C ASP A 205 -15.38 -5.63 -1.47
N GLU A 206 -14.51 -6.37 -2.16
CA GLU A 206 -14.38 -6.34 -3.62
C GLU A 206 -15.69 -6.69 -4.32
N GLU A 207 -16.41 -7.73 -3.87
CA GLU A 207 -17.66 -8.14 -4.51
C GLU A 207 -18.74 -7.08 -4.32
N THR A 208 -18.84 -6.53 -3.11
CA THR A 208 -19.78 -5.45 -2.77
C THR A 208 -19.53 -4.21 -3.63
N MET A 209 -18.26 -3.81 -3.78
CA MET A 209 -17.86 -2.69 -4.63
C MET A 209 -18.22 -2.90 -6.10
N ILE A 210 -17.88 -4.08 -6.64
CA ILE A 210 -18.15 -4.40 -8.04
C ILE A 210 -19.66 -4.40 -8.29
N ASP A 211 -20.45 -4.97 -7.39
CA ASP A 211 -21.91 -5.02 -7.51
C ASP A 211 -22.49 -3.61 -7.50
N ALA A 212 -22.09 -2.74 -6.58
CA ALA A 212 -22.54 -1.35 -6.52
C ALA A 212 -22.23 -0.57 -7.82
N ILE A 213 -21.00 -0.70 -8.34
CA ILE A 213 -20.63 -0.02 -9.61
C ILE A 213 -21.42 -0.61 -10.76
N ALA A 214 -21.64 -1.93 -10.78
CA ALA A 214 -22.43 -2.59 -11.82
C ALA A 214 -23.88 -2.08 -11.85
N ARG A 215 -24.49 -1.81 -10.69
CA ARG A 215 -25.82 -1.19 -10.58
C ARG A 215 -25.87 0.19 -11.23
N LEU A 216 -24.91 1.05 -10.90
CA LEU A 216 -24.81 2.38 -11.50
C LEU A 216 -24.53 2.30 -13.00
N HIS A 217 -23.60 1.41 -13.40
CA HIS A 217 -23.20 1.26 -14.80
C HIS A 217 -24.32 0.73 -15.69
N ALA A 218 -25.13 -0.21 -15.20
CA ALA A 218 -26.30 -0.73 -15.92
C ALA A 218 -27.33 0.38 -16.23
N LYS A 219 -27.42 1.40 -15.38
CA LYS A 219 -28.27 2.58 -15.54
C LYS A 219 -27.57 3.77 -16.22
N ARG A 220 -26.33 3.59 -16.68
CA ARG A 220 -25.47 4.62 -17.29
C ARG A 220 -25.13 5.78 -16.34
N ASP A 221 -25.12 5.52 -15.04
CA ASP A 221 -24.88 6.51 -13.99
C ASP A 221 -23.54 6.29 -13.25
N SER A 222 -22.64 5.48 -13.82
CA SER A 222 -21.31 5.27 -13.27
C SER A 222 -20.32 6.42 -13.58
N GLY A 223 -20.76 7.48 -14.27
CA GLY A 223 -19.93 8.66 -14.54
C GLY A 223 -19.80 9.57 -13.33
N LEU A 224 -18.72 10.35 -13.28
CA LEU A 224 -18.42 11.34 -12.24
C LEU A 224 -18.22 12.70 -12.93
N GLY A 225 -19.16 13.62 -12.79
CA GLY A 225 -19.15 14.89 -13.54
C GLY A 225 -19.06 14.65 -15.05
N THR A 226 -18.04 15.25 -15.70
CA THR A 226 -17.72 15.02 -17.12
C THR A 226 -16.89 13.76 -17.37
N GLY A 227 -16.45 13.10 -16.30
CA GLY A 227 -15.60 11.92 -16.32
C GLY A 227 -16.35 10.62 -16.58
N LYS A 228 -15.68 9.73 -17.31
CA LYS A 228 -16.19 8.41 -17.66
C LYS A 228 -15.49 7.35 -16.81
N PHE A 229 -16.25 6.48 -16.17
CA PHE A 229 -15.71 5.27 -15.56
C PHE A 229 -15.12 4.34 -16.62
N ILE A 230 -13.85 3.96 -16.46
CA ILE A 230 -13.10 3.17 -17.44
C ILE A 230 -12.72 1.78 -16.93
N GLY A 231 -12.71 1.56 -15.63
CA GLY A 231 -12.32 0.30 -15.01
C GLY A 231 -11.94 0.49 -13.55
N ALA A 232 -11.31 -0.53 -12.97
CA ALA A 232 -10.83 -0.47 -11.61
C ALA A 232 -9.53 -1.26 -11.47
N PHE A 233 -8.65 -0.77 -10.59
CA PHE A 233 -7.53 -1.56 -10.10
C PHE A 233 -7.97 -2.42 -8.92
N ARG A 234 -7.26 -3.53 -8.73
CA ARG A 234 -7.34 -4.34 -7.52
C ARG A 234 -5.96 -4.46 -6.90
N SER A 235 -5.83 -4.09 -5.64
CA SER A 235 -4.65 -4.37 -4.81
C SER A 235 -5.04 -4.46 -3.34
N SER A 236 -4.35 -5.31 -2.59
CA SER A 236 -4.47 -5.39 -1.12
C SER A 236 -5.91 -5.54 -0.63
N GLY A 237 -6.74 -6.30 -1.36
CA GLY A 237 -8.15 -6.55 -1.04
C GLY A 237 -9.07 -5.34 -1.26
N ILE A 238 -8.54 -4.23 -1.77
CA ILE A 238 -9.25 -2.98 -2.05
C ILE A 238 -9.42 -2.79 -3.55
N LEU A 239 -10.60 -2.33 -3.94
CA LEU A 239 -10.90 -1.89 -5.30
C LEU A 239 -10.64 -0.39 -5.43
N VAL A 240 -9.95 0.01 -6.50
CA VAL A 240 -9.71 1.42 -6.86
C VAL A 240 -10.36 1.72 -8.21
N PRO A 241 -11.65 2.07 -8.24
CA PRO A 241 -12.32 2.60 -9.42
C PRO A 241 -11.58 3.77 -10.07
N VAL A 242 -11.64 3.83 -11.40
CA VAL A 242 -10.94 4.83 -12.21
C VAL A 242 -11.89 5.53 -13.17
N TRP A 243 -11.86 6.86 -13.14
CA TRP A 243 -12.52 7.73 -14.10
C TRP A 243 -11.50 8.45 -14.96
N GLU A 244 -11.77 8.56 -16.26
CA GLU A 244 -11.00 9.38 -17.20
C GLU A 244 -11.78 10.67 -17.51
N PHE A 245 -11.09 11.80 -17.54
CA PHE A 245 -11.65 13.13 -17.79
C PHE A 245 -11.07 13.77 -19.06
N PRO A 246 -11.71 14.84 -19.58
CA PRO A 246 -11.15 15.67 -20.64
C PRO A 246 -9.80 16.30 -20.28
N ARG A 247 -8.96 16.51 -21.32
CA ARG A 247 -7.69 17.23 -21.20
C ARG A 247 -7.88 18.61 -20.58
N GLY A 248 -7.08 18.91 -19.55
CA GLY A 248 -7.11 20.16 -18.81
C GLY A 248 -8.08 20.19 -17.62
N THR A 249 -8.77 19.08 -17.30
CA THR A 249 -9.58 19.01 -16.08
C THR A 249 -8.67 19.05 -14.85
N GLU A 250 -8.87 20.00 -13.94
CA GLU A 250 -8.11 20.17 -12.71
C GLU A 250 -8.77 19.45 -11.53
N ALA A 251 -7.98 19.10 -10.51
CA ALA A 251 -8.46 18.39 -9.33
C ALA A 251 -9.58 19.14 -8.59
N SER A 252 -9.46 20.46 -8.45
CA SER A 252 -10.45 21.30 -7.78
C SER A 252 -11.82 21.31 -8.45
N GLU A 253 -11.90 21.00 -9.75
CA GLU A 253 -13.17 20.87 -10.48
C GLU A 253 -13.90 19.56 -10.12
N LEU A 254 -13.22 18.62 -9.45
CA LEU A 254 -13.77 17.31 -9.10
C LEU A 254 -14.35 17.23 -7.69
N GLU A 255 -14.14 18.23 -6.83
CA GLU A 255 -14.59 18.20 -5.43
C GLU A 255 -16.13 18.01 -5.31
N GLU A 256 -16.90 18.89 -5.96
CA GLU A 256 -18.36 18.78 -5.96
C GLU A 256 -18.84 17.51 -6.69
N PRO A 257 -18.37 17.19 -7.92
CA PRO A 257 -18.72 15.94 -8.60
C PRO A 257 -18.41 14.67 -7.80
N ALA A 258 -17.31 14.64 -7.05
CA ALA A 258 -16.93 13.51 -6.20
C ALA A 258 -17.92 13.34 -5.04
N THR A 259 -18.28 14.41 -4.34
CA THR A 259 -19.28 14.38 -3.27
C THR A 259 -20.65 13.87 -3.77
N VAL A 260 -21.09 14.36 -4.93
CA VAL A 260 -22.33 13.89 -5.56
C VAL A 260 -22.23 12.41 -5.95
N PHE A 261 -21.08 11.98 -6.46
CA PHE A 261 -20.86 10.58 -6.80
C PHE A 261 -20.86 9.68 -5.55
N ALA A 262 -20.18 10.10 -4.47
CA ALA A 262 -20.15 9.35 -3.21
C ALA A 262 -21.56 9.06 -2.70
N THR A 263 -22.42 10.08 -2.65
CA THR A 263 -23.81 9.94 -2.16
C THR A 263 -24.59 8.87 -2.95
N LYS A 264 -24.52 8.90 -4.29
CA LYS A 264 -25.23 7.89 -5.11
C LYS A 264 -24.57 6.52 -5.04
N PHE A 265 -23.26 6.47 -4.81
CA PHE A 265 -22.53 5.21 -4.72
C PHE A 265 -22.78 4.51 -3.39
N GLU A 266 -22.81 5.24 -2.28
CA GLU A 266 -23.26 4.75 -0.96
C GLU A 266 -24.67 4.18 -1.03
N ALA A 267 -25.58 4.86 -1.73
CA ALA A 267 -26.93 4.35 -1.94
C ALA A 267 -26.94 3.03 -2.72
N ALA A 268 -26.03 2.85 -3.69
CA ALA A 268 -25.90 1.59 -4.44
C ALA A 268 -25.22 0.48 -3.62
N LEU A 269 -24.25 0.81 -2.77
CA LEU A 269 -23.58 -0.10 -1.84
C LEU A 269 -24.54 -0.67 -0.80
N ALA A 270 -25.54 0.12 -0.37
CA ALA A 270 -26.56 -0.33 0.57
C ALA A 270 -27.57 -1.35 -0.01
N VAL A 271 -27.58 -1.58 -1.32
CA VAL A 271 -28.53 -2.49 -1.99
C VAL A 271 -28.02 -3.93 -1.93
N THR A 272 -28.69 -4.76 -1.13
CA THR A 272 -28.32 -6.17 -0.91
C THR A 272 -29.07 -7.16 -1.81
N GLU A 273 -30.07 -6.70 -2.57
CA GLU A 273 -30.85 -7.55 -3.48
C GLU A 273 -29.97 -8.13 -4.59
N PRO A 274 -30.20 -9.37 -5.06
CA PRO A 274 -29.42 -9.94 -6.16
C PRO A 274 -29.42 -9.05 -7.41
N LEU A 275 -28.28 -8.98 -8.11
CA LEU A 275 -28.16 -8.23 -9.35
C LEU A 275 -29.14 -8.74 -10.42
N ASP A 276 -29.78 -7.81 -11.11
CA ASP A 276 -30.64 -8.13 -12.24
C ASP A 276 -29.84 -8.60 -13.48
N ALA A 277 -30.53 -8.90 -14.59
CA ALA A 277 -29.86 -9.37 -15.81
C ALA A 277 -28.93 -8.33 -16.47
N ASN A 278 -29.26 -7.04 -16.39
CA ASN A 278 -28.45 -5.95 -16.94
C ASN A 278 -27.26 -5.64 -16.03
N GLU A 279 -27.49 -5.63 -14.72
CA GLU A 279 -26.46 -5.45 -13.70
C GLU A 279 -25.44 -6.57 -13.73
N ARG A 280 -25.87 -7.85 -13.85
CA ARG A 280 -24.94 -8.98 -14.04
C ARG A 280 -24.10 -8.86 -15.30
N ARG A 281 -24.68 -8.37 -16.41
CA ARG A 281 -23.95 -8.11 -17.65
C ARG A 281 -22.93 -6.99 -17.47
N ALA A 282 -23.30 -5.90 -16.78
CA ALA A 282 -22.40 -4.81 -16.46
C ALA A 282 -21.23 -5.31 -15.59
N ARG A 283 -21.53 -6.06 -14.52
CA ARG A 283 -20.54 -6.69 -13.64
C ARG A 283 -19.52 -7.52 -14.42
N ALA A 284 -19.98 -8.42 -15.29
CA ALA A 284 -19.08 -9.25 -16.10
C ALA A 284 -18.15 -8.39 -16.98
N GLY A 285 -18.67 -7.30 -17.54
CA GLY A 285 -17.87 -6.36 -18.32
C GLY A 285 -16.84 -5.59 -17.49
N ILE A 286 -17.18 -5.23 -16.24
CA ILE A 286 -16.27 -4.55 -15.30
C ILE A 286 -15.14 -5.49 -14.91
N VAL A 287 -15.47 -6.71 -14.49
CA VAL A 287 -14.48 -7.74 -14.10
C VAL A 287 -13.51 -8.03 -15.24
N ALA A 288 -13.99 -8.13 -16.48
CA ALA A 288 -13.14 -8.35 -17.65
C ALA A 288 -12.16 -7.19 -17.96
N ARG A 289 -12.38 -6.00 -17.39
CA ARG A 289 -11.53 -4.81 -17.55
C ARG A 289 -10.72 -4.47 -16.29
N GLN A 290 -10.82 -5.29 -15.23
CA GLN A 290 -10.03 -5.07 -14.02
C GLN A 290 -8.57 -5.37 -14.27
N VAL A 291 -7.71 -4.55 -13.67
CA VAL A 291 -6.26 -4.75 -13.67
C VAL A 291 -5.83 -5.03 -12.23
N THR A 292 -5.20 -6.18 -11.99
CA THR A 292 -4.58 -6.46 -10.70
C THR A 292 -3.20 -5.83 -10.67
N LEU A 293 -2.97 -4.93 -9.71
CA LEU A 293 -1.65 -4.40 -9.40
C LEU A 293 -1.00 -5.35 -8.38
N ARG A 294 0.31 -5.57 -8.50
CA ARG A 294 1.08 -6.47 -7.63
C ARG A 294 2.37 -5.80 -7.23
#